data_AF-A0A381VDQ9-F1
#
_entry.id   AF-A0A381VDQ9-F1
#
_cell.length_a   1.000
_cell.length_b   1.000
_cell.length_c   1.000
_cell.angle_alpha   90.00
_cell.angle_beta   90.00
_cell.angle_gamma   90.00
#
_symmetry.space_group_name_H-M   'P 1'
#
loop_
_entity.id
_entity.type
_entity.pdbx_description
1 polymer ?
#
loop_
_entity_poly.entity_id
_entity_poly.type
_entity_poly.pdbx_seq_one_letter_code
_entity_poly.pdbx_strand_id
1 'polypeptide(L)'
;MKSNVTNCILIGILCSLTANDLPEGFVYVKDIIPGIVGEIRYHGSNNFVGVSIDGYKESRCILTLAAAVKLKNAQKELQHFGLGLKIFDAYRPQKAVDHFVRWSKNKDTNMKAEYFPNVAKEDLFKEGYIASRSGHSRGS
;
A
#
# COMPACT_ATOMS: atom_id res chain seq x y z
N MET A 1 -60.78 -12.12 -27.45
CA MET A 1 -59.67 -12.80 -26.75
C MET A 1 -58.46 -11.88 -26.85
N LYS A 2 -58.09 -11.19 -25.76
CA LYS A 2 -56.95 -10.25 -25.74
C LYS A 2 -55.68 -11.02 -25.40
N SER A 3 -54.65 -10.81 -26.21
CA SER A 3 -53.30 -11.33 -26.06
C SER A 3 -52.60 -10.70 -24.86
N ASN A 4 -51.71 -11.45 -24.21
CA ASN A 4 -50.69 -10.90 -23.32
C ASN A 4 -49.35 -11.55 -23.69
N VAL A 5 -48.52 -10.80 -24.41
CA VAL A 5 -47.10 -11.12 -24.62
C VAL A 5 -46.35 -10.43 -23.47
N THR A 6 -45.85 -11.21 -22.52
CA THR A 6 -45.04 -10.70 -21.41
C THR A 6 -43.62 -10.43 -21.93
N ASN A 7 -43.27 -9.14 -22.02
CA ASN A 7 -41.95 -8.67 -22.41
C ASN A 7 -41.02 -8.71 -21.18
N CYS A 8 -40.05 -9.62 -21.15
CA CYS A 8 -39.00 -9.65 -20.12
C CYS A 8 -37.87 -8.69 -20.53
N ILE A 9 -37.76 -7.56 -19.84
CA ILE A 9 -36.64 -6.63 -20.00
C ILE A 9 -35.49 -7.12 -19.13
N LEU A 10 -34.42 -7.62 -19.76
CA LEU A 10 -33.15 -7.87 -19.10
C LEU A 10 -32.41 -6.53 -18.94
N ILE A 11 -32.34 -6.01 -17.71
CA ILE A 11 -31.50 -4.87 -17.37
C ILE A 11 -30.08 -5.38 -17.18
N GLY A 12 -29.21 -5.15 -18.17
CA GLY A 12 -27.77 -5.36 -18.03
C GLY A 12 -27.18 -4.28 -17.12
N ILE A 13 -26.72 -4.66 -15.93
CA ILE A 13 -25.94 -3.78 -15.05
C ILE A 13 -24.54 -3.64 -15.65
N LEU A 14 -24.27 -2.52 -16.32
CA LEU A 14 -22.91 -2.08 -16.65
C LEU A 14 -22.22 -1.68 -15.35
N CYS A 15 -21.52 -2.62 -14.72
CA CYS A 15 -20.61 -2.33 -13.62
C CYS A 15 -19.33 -1.72 -14.22
N SER A 16 -19.24 -0.39 -14.25
CA SER A 16 -18.01 0.30 -14.61
C SER A 16 -16.95 0.02 -13.53
N LEU A 17 -16.09 -0.97 -13.77
CA LEU A 17 -14.87 -1.17 -13.00
C LEU A 17 -13.95 0.03 -13.26
N THR A 18 -13.91 0.99 -12.34
CA THR A 18 -12.90 2.05 -12.39
C THR A 18 -11.54 1.42 -12.13
N ALA A 19 -10.78 1.15 -13.20
CA ALA A 19 -9.36 0.95 -13.07
C ALA A 19 -8.75 2.27 -12.58
N ASN A 20 -8.26 2.30 -11.34
CA ASN A 20 -7.34 3.37 -10.95
C ASN A 20 -6.08 3.14 -11.77
N ASP A 21 -5.89 3.94 -12.82
CA ASP A 21 -4.68 3.87 -13.63
C ASP A 21 -3.48 4.16 -12.73
N LEU A 22 -2.61 3.17 -12.62
CA LEU A 22 -1.33 3.32 -11.95
C LEU A 22 -0.48 4.34 -12.70
N PRO A 23 0.46 5.04 -12.04
CA PRO A 23 1.44 5.84 -12.76
C PRO A 23 2.16 4.98 -13.80
N GLU A 24 2.56 5.59 -14.91
CA GLU A 24 3.24 4.87 -15.99
C GLU A 24 4.46 4.10 -15.46
N GLY A 25 4.60 2.84 -15.88
CA GLY A 25 5.67 1.95 -15.44
C GLY A 25 5.47 1.31 -14.07
N PHE A 26 4.37 1.59 -13.37
CA PHE A 26 3.99 0.93 -12.12
C PHE A 26 3.05 -0.26 -12.38
N VAL A 27 3.15 -1.26 -11.51
CA VAL A 27 2.36 -2.49 -11.55
C VAL A 27 1.87 -2.87 -10.17
N TYR A 28 0.75 -3.60 -10.10
CA TYR A 28 0.39 -4.31 -8.88
C TYR A 28 1.33 -5.50 -8.73
N VAL A 29 1.96 -5.62 -7.55
CA VAL A 29 2.96 -6.68 -7.33
C VAL A 29 2.34 -8.08 -7.39
N LYS A 30 1.06 -8.22 -7.01
CA LYS A 30 0.33 -9.49 -7.11
C LYS A 30 0.14 -9.99 -8.53
N ASP A 31 0.13 -9.11 -9.54
CA ASP A 31 0.04 -9.53 -10.93
C ASP A 31 1.35 -10.18 -11.41
N ILE A 32 2.49 -9.75 -10.82
CA ILE A 32 3.82 -10.28 -11.14
C ILE A 32 4.18 -11.49 -10.26
N ILE A 33 3.72 -11.48 -9.00
CA ILE A 33 4.00 -12.46 -7.95
C ILE A 33 2.69 -12.84 -7.21
N PRO A 34 1.82 -13.71 -7.77
CA PRO A 34 0.51 -13.99 -7.19
C PRO A 34 0.51 -14.48 -5.74
N GLY A 35 1.54 -15.24 -5.35
CA GLY A 35 1.69 -15.79 -3.99
C GLY A 35 2.30 -14.83 -2.96
N ILE A 36 2.60 -13.59 -3.33
CA ILE A 36 3.22 -12.62 -2.41
C ILE A 36 2.23 -12.20 -1.31
N VAL A 37 2.72 -12.10 -0.08
CA VAL A 37 1.90 -11.64 1.05
C VAL A 37 2.10 -10.13 1.22
N GLY A 38 1.00 -9.38 1.17
CA GLY A 38 0.98 -7.96 1.47
C GLY A 38 0.19 -7.68 2.74
N GLU A 39 0.81 -6.97 3.69
CA GLU A 39 0.18 -6.42 4.89
C GLU A 39 0.47 -4.91 4.87
N ILE A 40 -0.16 -4.19 3.94
CA ILE A 40 0.15 -2.79 3.67
C ILE A 40 -0.24 -1.93 4.87
N ARG A 41 0.71 -1.71 5.78
CA ARG A 41 0.45 -1.20 7.14
C ARG A 41 -0.13 0.20 7.17
N TYR A 42 0.26 1.01 6.18
CA TYR A 42 -0.21 2.38 6.05
C TYR A 42 -1.63 2.49 5.50
N HIS A 43 -2.24 1.40 5.00
CA HIS A 43 -3.67 1.37 4.71
C HIS A 43 -4.52 1.28 5.98
N GLY A 44 -4.06 0.53 7.00
CA GLY A 44 -4.75 0.36 8.27
C GLY A 44 -4.21 1.27 9.38
N SER A 45 -4.63 1.02 10.63
CA SER A 45 -4.12 1.68 11.84
C SER A 45 -2.89 1.01 12.44
N ASN A 46 -2.52 -0.18 11.98
CA ASN A 46 -1.36 -0.92 12.46
C ASN A 46 -0.06 -0.33 11.88
N ASN A 47 0.28 0.89 12.29
CA ASN A 47 1.49 1.61 11.95
C ASN A 47 1.82 2.66 13.04
N PHE A 48 2.98 3.30 12.95
CA PHE A 48 3.48 4.23 13.98
C PHE A 48 2.64 5.50 14.17
N VAL A 49 1.77 5.86 13.22
CA VAL A 49 0.83 6.99 13.34
C VAL A 49 -0.45 6.55 14.05
N GLY A 50 -0.82 5.26 13.98
CA GLY A 50 -2.02 4.70 14.62
C GLY A 50 -3.31 4.88 13.82
N VAL A 51 -3.23 5.43 12.61
CA VAL A 51 -4.37 5.64 11.70
C VAL A 51 -3.97 5.32 10.25
N SER A 52 -4.96 5.20 9.36
CA SER A 52 -4.69 5.10 7.93
C SER A 52 -3.96 6.34 7.41
N ILE A 53 -2.97 6.13 6.55
CA ILE A 53 -2.10 7.19 6.03
C ILE A 53 -2.62 7.71 4.70
N ASP A 54 -2.57 9.02 4.53
CA ASP A 54 -3.05 9.69 3.33
C ASP A 54 -2.41 9.10 2.07
N GLY A 55 -3.26 8.67 1.15
CA GLY A 55 -2.83 8.09 -0.11
C GLY A 55 -2.86 6.57 -0.18
N TYR A 56 -2.89 5.87 0.95
CA TYR A 56 -3.11 4.43 1.00
C TYR A 56 -4.61 4.08 0.97
N LYS A 57 -5.25 4.37 -0.17
CA LYS A 57 -6.69 4.15 -0.35
C LYS A 57 -7.10 2.69 -0.24
N GLU A 58 -6.19 1.77 -0.54
CA GLU A 58 -6.43 0.33 -0.55
C GLU A 58 -5.19 -0.43 -0.08
N SER A 59 -5.39 -1.64 0.45
CA SER A 59 -4.30 -2.55 0.85
C SER A 59 -3.69 -3.26 -0.38
N ARG A 60 -3.17 -2.46 -1.32
CA ARG A 60 -2.53 -2.96 -2.55
C ARG A 60 -1.05 -2.58 -2.59
N CYS A 61 -0.23 -3.56 -2.94
CA CYS A 61 1.20 -3.36 -3.15
C CYS A 61 1.46 -2.94 -4.59
N ILE A 62 2.06 -1.76 -4.76
CA ILE A 62 2.37 -1.18 -6.07
C ILE A 62 3.88 -0.87 -6.09
N LEU A 63 4.56 -1.25 -7.17
CA LEU A 63 5.98 -0.97 -7.41
C LEU A 63 6.18 -0.59 -8.88
N THR A 64 7.36 -0.08 -9.24
CA THR A 64 7.76 -0.08 -10.65
C THR A 64 7.87 -1.52 -11.16
N LEU A 65 7.64 -1.73 -12.46
CA LEU A 65 7.79 -3.05 -13.08
C LEU A 65 9.21 -3.62 -12.83
N ALA A 66 10.24 -2.78 -12.95
CA ALA A 66 11.61 -3.18 -12.72
C ALA A 66 11.85 -3.68 -11.28
N ALA A 67 11.31 -2.97 -10.28
CA ALA A 67 11.39 -3.39 -8.88
C ALA A 67 10.59 -4.67 -8.63
N ALA A 68 9.38 -4.79 -9.18
CA ALA A 68 8.55 -5.99 -9.05
C ALA A 68 9.21 -7.25 -9.64
N VAL A 69 9.92 -7.12 -10.77
CA VAL A 69 10.69 -8.23 -11.36
C VAL A 69 11.86 -8.66 -10.47
N LYS A 70 12.61 -7.70 -9.89
CA LYS A 70 13.69 -8.02 -8.95
C LYS A 70 13.16 -8.68 -7.67
N LEU A 71 12.04 -8.17 -7.15
CA LEU A 71 11.35 -8.76 -6.01
C LEU A 71 10.90 -10.20 -6.27
N LYS A 72 10.44 -10.49 -7.49
CA LYS A 72 10.08 -11.85 -7.91
C LYS A 72 11.26 -12.81 -7.83
N ASN A 73 12.46 -12.35 -8.19
CA ASN A 73 13.66 -13.18 -8.12
C ASN A 73 14.04 -13.45 -6.66
N ALA A 74 14.03 -12.42 -5.80
CA ALA A 74 14.25 -12.60 -4.36
C ALA A 74 13.23 -13.55 -3.72
N GLN A 75 11.94 -13.44 -4.08
CA GLN A 75 10.89 -14.37 -3.66
C GLN A 75 11.18 -15.82 -4.09
N LYS A 76 11.64 -16.03 -5.33
CA LYS A 76 11.99 -17.36 -5.85
C LYS A 76 13.19 -17.97 -5.12
N GLU A 77 14.21 -17.17 -4.85
CA GLU A 77 15.39 -17.63 -4.11
C GLU A 77 15.02 -18.10 -2.70
N LEU A 78 14.18 -17.34 -2.00
CA LEU A 78 13.69 -17.70 -0.66
C LEU A 78 12.83 -18.98 -0.65
N GLN A 79 12.10 -19.25 -1.73
CA GLN A 79 11.28 -20.46 -1.83
C GLN A 79 12.12 -21.75 -1.77
N HIS A 80 13.38 -21.73 -2.20
CA HIS A 80 14.28 -22.88 -2.06
C HIS A 80 14.56 -23.25 -0.60
N PHE A 81 14.36 -22.31 0.33
CA PHE A 81 14.50 -22.51 1.78
C PHE A 81 13.16 -22.73 2.48
N GLY A 82 12.05 -22.85 1.74
CA GLY A 82 10.71 -22.89 2.31
C GLY A 82 10.24 -21.56 2.90
N LEU A 83 10.88 -20.44 2.50
CA LEU A 83 10.59 -19.09 2.98
C LEU A 83 9.88 -18.25 1.91
N GLY A 84 9.37 -17.09 2.33
CA GLY A 84 8.75 -16.12 1.44
C GLY A 84 8.77 -14.70 2.02
N LEU A 85 8.49 -13.72 1.16
CA LEU A 85 8.46 -12.31 1.53
C LEU A 85 7.06 -11.88 1.96
N LYS A 86 7.02 -11.04 3.00
CA LYS A 86 5.85 -10.25 3.39
C LYS A 86 6.17 -8.77 3.20
N ILE A 87 5.29 -8.06 2.50
CA ILE A 87 5.47 -6.63 2.20
C ILE A 87 4.62 -5.80 3.15
N PHE A 88 5.27 -4.91 3.92
CA PHE A 88 4.59 -3.97 4.81
C PHE A 88 4.37 -2.58 4.18
N ASP A 89 5.24 -2.20 3.24
CA ASP A 89 5.12 -0.97 2.46
C ASP A 89 5.81 -1.13 1.09
N ALA A 90 5.38 -0.32 0.11
CA ALA A 90 5.84 -0.35 -1.27
C ALA A 90 5.94 1.10 -1.81
N TYR A 91 5.37 1.39 -2.98
CA TYR A 91 5.22 2.77 -3.43
C TYR A 91 4.47 3.61 -2.39
N ARG A 92 5.11 4.71 -1.95
CA ARG A 92 4.56 5.66 -0.99
C ARG A 92 4.33 7.00 -1.68
N PRO A 93 3.08 7.42 -1.95
CA PRO A 93 2.85 8.70 -2.60
C PRO A 93 3.30 9.85 -1.69
N GLN A 94 3.72 10.99 -2.26
CA GLN A 94 4.26 12.12 -1.49
C GLN A 94 3.32 12.59 -0.37
N LYS A 95 2.00 12.59 -0.60
CA LYS A 95 0.98 12.89 0.42
C LYS A 95 1.08 12.05 1.70
N ALA A 96 1.54 10.80 1.60
CA ALA A 96 1.77 9.95 2.78
C ALA A 96 2.99 10.44 3.58
N VAL A 97 4.05 10.84 2.89
CA VAL A 97 5.23 11.47 3.53
C VAL A 97 4.82 12.78 4.19
N ASP A 98 3.99 13.58 3.53
CA ASP A 98 3.47 14.82 4.09
C ASP A 98 2.60 14.56 5.33
N HIS A 99 1.83 13.47 5.35
CA HIS A 99 1.10 13.02 6.56
C HIS A 99 2.09 12.73 7.69
N PHE A 100 3.17 11.97 7.45
CA PHE A 100 4.20 11.71 8.47
C PHE A 100 4.83 12.99 9.02
N VAL A 101 5.09 13.98 8.16
CA VAL A 101 5.62 15.29 8.56
C VAL A 101 4.61 16.09 9.38
N ARG A 102 3.31 16.02 9.07
CA ARG A 102 2.27 16.67 9.89
C ARG A 102 2.13 15.98 11.25
N TRP A 103 2.14 14.65 11.27
CA TRP A 103 2.09 13.85 12.50
C TRP A 103 3.29 14.13 13.39
N SER A 104 4.50 14.24 12.85
CA SER A 104 5.70 14.46 13.66
C SER A 104 5.72 15.80 14.40
N LYS A 105 4.97 16.79 13.88
CA LYS A 105 4.84 18.12 14.49
C LYS A 105 3.77 18.20 15.58
N ASN A 106 2.93 17.17 15.75
CA ASN A 106 1.90 17.15 16.78
C ASN A 106 2.37 16.36 18.03
N LYS A 107 1.55 16.34 19.09
CA LYS A 107 1.87 15.68 20.37
C LYS A 107 1.46 14.21 20.46
N ASP A 108 0.92 13.62 19.39
CA ASP A 108 0.44 12.24 19.39
C ASP A 108 1.59 11.26 19.60
N THR A 109 1.49 10.42 20.64
CA THR A 109 2.45 9.37 20.96
C THR A 109 1.75 8.04 21.26
N ASN A 110 0.51 7.86 20.78
CA ASN A 110 -0.34 6.71 21.09
C ASN A 110 0.35 5.38 20.75
N MET A 111 1.09 5.34 19.64
CA MET A 111 1.79 4.14 19.16
C MET A 111 3.24 4.02 19.66
N LYS A 112 3.68 4.89 20.59
CA LYS A 112 5.08 4.93 21.04
C LYS A 112 5.55 3.60 21.60
N ALA A 113 4.78 3.00 22.51
CA ALA A 113 5.17 1.77 23.20
C ALA A 113 5.43 0.60 22.22
N GLU A 114 4.72 0.58 21.09
CA GLU A 114 4.82 -0.48 20.09
C GLU A 114 5.86 -0.16 19.01
N TYR A 115 5.90 1.07 18.50
CA TYR A 115 6.67 1.42 17.29
C TYR A 115 7.99 2.14 17.54
N PHE A 116 8.09 2.92 18.61
CA PHE A 116 9.28 3.71 18.91
C PHE A 116 9.48 3.84 20.44
N PRO A 117 9.54 2.72 21.19
CA PRO A 117 9.53 2.76 22.65
C PRO A 117 10.75 3.48 23.25
N ASN A 118 11.88 3.38 22.56
CA ASN A 118 13.19 3.85 23.03
C ASN A 118 13.66 5.14 22.36
N VAL A 119 12.85 5.72 21.47
CA VAL A 119 13.22 6.91 20.69
C VAL A 119 12.25 8.03 21.02
N ALA A 120 12.76 9.22 21.27
CA ALA A 120 11.92 10.40 21.44
C ALA A 120 11.29 10.77 20.09
N LYS A 121 10.03 11.22 20.08
CA LYS A 121 9.31 11.43 18.81
C LYS A 121 10.00 12.50 17.95
N GLU A 122 10.55 13.50 18.62
CA GLU A 122 11.30 14.61 18.03
C GLU A 122 12.57 14.14 17.32
N ASP A 123 13.17 13.04 17.79
CA ASP A 123 14.39 12.48 17.25
C ASP A 123 14.15 11.54 16.05
N LEU A 124 12.91 11.13 15.77
CA LEU A 124 12.61 10.19 14.67
C LEU A 124 13.09 10.66 13.28
N PHE A 125 13.12 11.97 13.03
CA PHE A 125 13.68 12.54 11.80
C PHE A 125 15.20 12.66 11.86
N LYS A 126 15.74 13.06 13.01
CA LYS A 126 17.17 13.23 13.24
C LYS A 126 17.92 11.90 13.13
N GLU A 127 17.32 10.83 13.63
CA GLU A 127 17.85 9.47 13.58
C GLU A 127 17.51 8.74 12.26
N GLY A 128 16.77 9.38 11.35
CA GLY A 128 16.54 8.86 10.00
C GLY A 128 15.45 7.80 9.88
N TYR A 129 14.66 7.52 10.91
CA TYR A 129 13.50 6.63 10.83
C TYR A 129 12.40 7.19 9.92
N ILE A 130 12.24 8.52 9.91
CA ILE A 130 11.31 9.22 9.01
C ILE A 130 12.11 10.21 8.16
N ALA A 131 11.82 10.22 6.85
CA ALA A 131 12.43 11.14 5.90
C ALA A 131 11.36 12.07 5.30
N SER A 132 11.69 13.37 5.16
CA SER A 132 10.84 14.34 4.45
C SER A 132 10.79 14.12 2.93
N ARG A 133 11.75 13.37 2.40
CA ARG A 133 11.77 12.84 1.03
C ARG A 133 12.09 11.36 1.10
N SER A 134 11.13 10.52 0.68
CA SER A 134 11.27 9.06 0.78
C SER A 134 11.71 8.44 -0.53
N GLY A 135 12.61 7.44 -0.46
CA GLY A 135 12.94 6.60 -1.61
C GLY A 135 11.73 5.82 -2.13
N HIS A 136 10.80 5.45 -1.24
CA HIS A 136 9.55 4.77 -1.58
C HIS A 136 8.66 5.56 -2.55
N SER A 137 8.81 6.89 -2.60
CA SER A 137 8.08 7.74 -3.54
C SER A 137 8.48 7.51 -5.00
N ARG A 138 9.59 6.79 -5.25
CA ARG A 138 9.99 6.34 -6.59
C ARG A 138 9.51 4.93 -6.93
N GLY A 139 8.92 4.21 -5.97
CA GLY A 139 8.42 2.84 -6.15
C GLY A 139 9.49 1.78 -6.43
N SER A 140 10.75 2.02 -6.05
CA SER A 140 11.91 1.12 -6.26
C SER A 140 12.91 1.20 -5.12
#